data_AF-A0A419TBV7-F1
#
_entry.id   AF-A0A419TBV7-F1
#
_cell.length_a   1.000
_cell.length_b   1.000
_cell.length_c   1.000
_cell.angle_alpha   90.00
_cell.angle_beta   90.00
_cell.angle_gamma   90.00
#
_symmetry.space_group_name_H-M   'P 1'
#
loop_
_entity.id
_entity.type
_entity.pdbx_description
1 polymer ?
#
loop_
_entity_poly.entity_id
_entity_poly.type
_entity_poly.pdbx_seq_one_letter_code
_entity_poly.pdbx_strand_id
1 'polypeptide(L)' 'MMEEVFTRERMITYFWLIFAPPFGLYRVLRRNSEFRRSEKWVWTMIVGITLITLVKLIIAG' A
#
# COMPACT_ATOMS: atom_id res chain seq x y z
N MET A 1 17.07 12.66 10.88
CA MET A 1 16.96 12.15 9.49
C MET A 1 16.25 10.78 9.39
N MET A 2 15.38 10.42 10.34
CA MET A 2 14.53 9.21 10.32
C MET A 2 13.05 9.52 10.60
N GLU A 3 12.75 10.71 11.12
CA GLU A 3 11.41 11.08 11.60
C GLU A 3 10.42 11.40 10.46
N GLU A 4 10.90 11.82 9.28
CA GLU A 4 10.02 12.11 8.13
C GLU A 4 9.53 10.83 7.41
N VAL A 5 10.18 9.69 7.62
CA VAL A 5 9.82 8.41 6.98
C VAL A 5 8.75 7.65 7.76
N PHE A 6 8.70 7.82 9.08
CA PHE A 6 7.83 7.08 9.99
C PHE A 6 6.86 8.00 10.74
N THR A 7 6.11 8.82 9.99
CA THR A 7 4.97 9.51 10.57
C THR A 7 3.90 8.49 11.00
N ARG A 8 3.07 8.88 11.98
CA ARG A 8 1.97 8.05 12.49
C ARG A 8 1.03 7.61 11.36
N GLU A 9 0.75 8.50 10.42
CA GLU A 9 -0.11 8.23 9.26
C GLU A 9 0.51 7.21 8.29
N ARG A 10 1.83 7.25 8.09
CA ARG A 10 2.54 6.26 7.27
C ARG A 10 2.55 4.89 7.93
N MET A 11 2.79 4.80 9.24
CA MET A 11 2.71 3.53 9.98
C MET A 11 1.32 2.89 9.89
N ILE A 12 0.26 3.69 10.09
CA ILE A 12 -1.12 3.19 9.95
C ILE A 12 -1.36 2.71 8.51
N THR A 13 -0.83 3.43 7.52
CA THR A 13 -0.98 3.04 6.11
C THR A 13 -0.23 1.74 5.78
N TYR A 14 0.98 1.55 6.32
CA TYR A 14 1.71 0.28 6.19
C TYR A 14 0.98 -0.90 6.83
N PHE A 15 0.41 -0.70 8.01
CA PHE A 15 -0.46 -1.70 8.63
C PHE A 15 -1.60 -2.11 7.68
N TRP A 16 -2.31 -1.14 7.11
CA TRP A 16 -3.40 -1.43 6.17
C TRP A 16 -2.93 -2.04 4.85
N LEU A 17 -1.73 -1.72 4.36
CA LEU A 17 -1.16 -2.33 3.15
C LEU A 17 -0.93 -3.84 3.32
N ILE A 18 -0.62 -4.29 4.53
CA ILE A 18 -0.39 -5.71 4.84
C ILE A 18 -1.72 -6.45 5.03
N PHE A 19 -2.61 -5.93 5.87
CA PHE A 19 -3.83 -6.66 6.27
C PHE A 19 -5.03 -6.44 5.35
N ALA A 20 -5.09 -5.31 4.64
CA ALA A 20 -6.15 -5.01 3.69
C ALA A 20 -5.59 -4.21 2.50
N PRO A 21 -4.83 -4.87 1.60
CA PRO A 21 -4.08 -4.19 0.54
C PRO A 21 -4.89 -3.17 -0.28
N PRO A 22 -6.16 -3.42 -0.67
CA PRO A 22 -6.98 -2.42 -1.36
C PRO A 22 -7.20 -1.14 -0.53
N PHE A 23 -7.47 -1.29 0.77
CA PHE A 23 -7.69 -0.16 1.67
C PHE A 23 -6.38 0.56 2.00
N GLY A 24 -5.28 -0.18 2.17
CA GLY A 24 -3.94 0.39 2.28
C GLY A 24 -3.57 1.23 1.05
N LEU A 25 -3.85 0.73 -0.15
CA LEU A 25 -3.60 1.46 -1.40
C LEU A 25 -4.44 2.73 -1.50
N TYR A 26 -5.72 2.69 -1.11
CA TYR A 26 -6.56 3.89 -1.04
C TYR A 26 -5.93 4.99 -0.17
N ARG A 27 -5.38 4.62 1.00
CA ARG A 27 -4.68 5.57 1.88
C ARG A 27 -3.41 6.14 1.27
N VAL A 28 -2.67 5.35 0.47
CA VAL A 28 -1.50 5.83 -0.27
C VAL A 28 -1.89 6.80 -1.39
N LEU A 29 -2.97 6.52 -2.11
CA LEU A 29 -3.38 7.29 -3.29
C LEU A 29 -4.14 8.58 -2.98
N ARG A 30 -4.72 8.72 -1.78
CA ARG A 30 -5.47 9.93 -1.39
C ARG A 30 -4.67 11.22 -1.63
N ARG A 31 -5.34 12.32 -1.98
CA ARG A 31 -4.70 13.62 -2.29
C ARG A 31 -3.83 14.13 -1.13
N ASN A 32 -4.30 13.97 0.11
CA ASN A 32 -3.59 14.40 1.33
C ASN A 32 -2.69 13.29 1.91
N SER A 33 -2.14 12.41 1.07
CA SER A 33 -1.19 11.41 1.55
C SER A 33 0.21 12.00 1.57
N GLU A 34 0.98 11.62 2.59
CA GLU A 34 2.38 12.01 2.74
C GLU A 34 3.31 11.24 1.80
N PHE A 35 2.76 10.34 0.98
CA PHE A 35 3.53 9.56 0.02
C PHE A 35 3.84 10.38 -1.24
N ARG A 36 5.10 10.34 -1.66
CA ARG A 36 5.57 10.96 -2.90
C ARG A 36 4.99 10.22 -4.10
N ARG A 37 4.94 10.89 -5.25
CA ARG A 37 4.38 10.32 -6.48
C ARG A 37 5.05 9.00 -6.90
N SER A 38 6.36 8.88 -6.70
CA SER A 38 7.10 7.64 -6.94
C SER A 38 6.67 6.51 -6.01
N GLU A 39 6.53 6.79 -4.70
CA GLU A 39 6.07 5.80 -3.72
C GLU A 39 4.63 5.34 -4.01
N LYS A 40 3.75 6.25 -4.44
CA LYS A 40 2.40 5.91 -4.87
C LYS A 40 2.39 4.89 -6.01
N TRP A 41 3.26 5.08 -7.00
CA TRP A 41 3.42 4.13 -8.10
C TRP A 41 3.93 2.77 -7.62
N VAL A 42 4.96 2.75 -6.79
CA VAL A 42 5.53 1.51 -6.23
C VAL A 42 4.47 0.73 -5.44
N TRP A 43 3.74 1.41 -4.55
CA TRP A 43 2.67 0.77 -3.78
C TRP A 43 1.52 0.26 -4.65
N THR A 44 1.18 0.98 -5.72
CA THR A 44 0.17 0.52 -6.68
C THR A 44 0.60 -0.76 -7.38
N MET A 45 1.86 -0.84 -7.81
CA MET A 45 2.42 -2.07 -8.40
C MET A 45 2.44 -3.23 -7.39
N ILE A 46 2.94 -3.00 -6.18
CA ILE A 46 3.02 -4.04 -5.13
C ILE A 46 1.62 -4.60 -4.85
N VAL A 47 0.66 -3.73 -4.55
CA VAL A 47 -0.71 -4.15 -4.24
C VAL A 47 -1.36 -4.84 -5.44
N GLY A 48 -1.13 -4.34 -6.66
CA GLY A 48 -1.61 -4.99 -7.88
C GLY A 48 -1.09 -6.42 -8.04
N ILE A 49 0.22 -6.63 -7.86
CA ILE A 49 0.83 -7.97 -7.90
C ILE A 49 0.27 -8.85 -6.78
N THR A 50 0.16 -8.34 -5.56
CA THR A 50 -0.41 -9.09 -4.42
C THR A 50 -1.82 -9.57 -4.73
N LEU A 51 -2.69 -8.71 -5.27
CA LEU A 51 -4.07 -9.07 -5.61
C LEU A 51 -4.14 -10.09 -6.75
N ILE A 52 -3.32 -9.94 -7.80
CA ILE A 52 -3.25 -10.91 -8.90
C ILE A 52 -2.81 -12.28 -8.38
N THR A 53 -1.77 -12.32 -7.54
CA THR A 53 -1.27 -13.56 -6.94
C THR A 53 -2.30 -14.20 -6.03
N LEU A 54 -3.01 -13.40 -5.21
CA LEU A 54 -4.10 -13.89 -4.35
C LEU A 54 -5.22 -14.51 -5.18
N VAL A 55 -5.67 -13.83 -6.24
CA VAL A 55 -6.70 -14.35 -7.16
C VAL A 55 -6.24 -15.65 -7.81
N LYS A 56 -4.98 -15.73 -8.26
CA LYS A 56 -4.43 -16.98 -8.81
C LYS A 56 -4.44 -18.11 -7.78
N LEU A 57 -4.09 -17.83 -6.53
CA LEU A 57 -4.12 -18.81 -5.44
C LEU A 57 -5.53 -19.31 -5.15
N ILE A 58 -6.53 -18.42 -5.17
CA ILE A 58 -7.94 -18.78 -4.99
C ILE A 58 -8.48 -19.63 -6.15
N ILE A 59 -8.03 -19.35 -7.39
CA ILE A 59 -8.48 -20.08 -8.59
C ILE A 59 -7.76 -21.43 -8.75
N ALA A 60 -6.47 -21.49 -8.38
CA ALA A 60 -5.62 -22.66 -8.58
C ALA A 60 -5.61 -23.64 -7.37
N GLY A 61 -6.03 -23.18 -6.19
CA GLY A 61 -6.29 -24.03 -5.03
C GLY A 61 -7.67 -24.65 -5.08
#